data_AF-A0A2S3R4G2-F1
#
_entry.id   AF-A0A2S3R4G2-F1
#
_cell.length_a   1.000
_cell.length_b   1.000
_cell.length_c   1.000
_cell.angle_alpha   90.00
_cell.angle_beta   90.00
_cell.angle_gamma   90.00
#
_symmetry.space_group_name_H-M   'P 1'
#
loop_
_entity.id
_entity.type
_entity.pdbx_description
1 polymer ?
#
loop_
_entity_poly.entity_id
_entity_poly.type
_entity_poly.pdbx_seq_one_letter_code
_entity_poly.pdbx_strand_id
1 'polypeptide(L)'
;MTSKKNNEPNKPEETTSQPITSDASTPETSNTESTASVSADEPTVTVTPTTPPPAAAAKKEDKKPSQKLSILAIIIALLGTGGVAFQLQQQNSQYQAQIAALQNQLQQTQSAMSTELNQVKQETVAKATEVTHKAEVVLAQQQKSIESLQLAMADVKGRRPNDWLLAEADYLVKLAGRKLFLEHDVVSATSLMESADQRIAALNDPSLVPLRKAMAKDITDLKTIPLIDRDGLVLRLTALQQQVDQLPLANAILPEAKTVEKQQVSDDINNWQNNLMASLKAFSENFITFRTRDGNVIPLLSPEQHFYLKENIKAKIETAIKAVYQEQGEVYTTSLTTAEAWSQAFFNQDNNTVKEFTQSLKQLSEQKIQVQYPVKLQTQNQLADVIRERLRREVTSMTSTEAQQ
;
A
#
# COMPACT_ATOMS: atom_id res chain seq x y z
N MET A 1 -30.35 -60.77 27.17
CA MET A 1 -28.92 -60.41 27.17
C MET A 1 -28.76 -59.06 27.85
N THR A 2 -28.14 -59.09 29.05
CA THR A 2 -27.33 -58.05 29.72
C THR A 2 -27.66 -56.55 29.58
N SER A 3 -28.13 -56.02 30.71
CA SER A 3 -27.59 -54.86 31.46
C SER A 3 -27.83 -53.43 30.98
N LYS A 4 -28.91 -52.88 31.55
CA LYS A 4 -29.15 -51.49 31.99
C LYS A 4 -27.92 -50.87 32.68
N LYS A 5 -27.55 -49.63 32.32
CA LYS A 5 -26.75 -48.74 33.17
C LYS A 5 -27.36 -47.34 33.16
N ASN A 6 -27.76 -46.89 34.35
CA ASN A 6 -28.25 -45.56 34.69
C ASN A 6 -27.20 -44.47 34.39
N ASN A 7 -27.66 -43.28 34.03
CA ASN A 7 -27.14 -42.06 34.65
C ASN A 7 -28.19 -40.93 34.55
N GLU A 8 -28.60 -40.43 35.72
CA GLU A 8 -29.39 -39.22 35.91
C GLU A 8 -28.46 -38.01 36.15
N PRO A 9 -28.98 -36.77 36.13
CA PRO A 9 -28.23 -35.54 35.82
C PRO A 9 -27.65 -34.88 37.07
N ASN A 10 -26.52 -34.18 36.91
CA ASN A 10 -25.90 -33.41 37.98
C ASN A 10 -26.18 -31.91 37.81
N LYS A 11 -26.83 -31.30 38.80
CA LYS A 11 -26.94 -29.85 39.02
C LYS A 11 -25.74 -29.39 39.90
N PRO A 12 -25.46 -28.07 39.99
CA PRO A 12 -24.14 -27.54 40.35
C PRO A 12 -24.01 -27.22 41.85
N GLU A 13 -22.79 -27.32 42.37
CA GLU A 13 -22.39 -26.70 43.64
C GLU A 13 -21.43 -25.54 43.39
N GLU A 14 -21.83 -24.39 43.94
CA GLU A 14 -21.01 -23.23 44.28
C GLU A 14 -20.05 -23.55 45.42
N THR A 15 -18.86 -22.94 45.42
CA THR A 15 -18.19 -22.37 46.61
C THR A 15 -17.15 -21.38 46.04
N THR A 16 -17.44 -20.09 45.98
CA THR A 16 -17.30 -19.06 47.03
C THR A 16 -15.86 -18.62 47.29
N SER A 17 -15.60 -17.33 47.00
CA SER A 17 -14.92 -16.31 47.83
C SER A 17 -14.03 -15.42 46.95
N GLN A 18 -14.54 -14.31 46.44
CA GLN A 18 -14.73 -13.00 47.09
C GLN A 18 -13.50 -12.08 47.07
N PRO A 19 -13.75 -10.76 46.98
CA PRO A 19 -12.81 -9.75 46.51
C PRO A 19 -12.16 -8.98 47.68
N ILE A 20 -11.11 -8.22 47.38
CA ILE A 20 -10.70 -7.11 48.25
C ILE A 20 -10.30 -5.91 47.40
N THR A 21 -10.88 -4.81 47.81
CA THR A 21 -10.85 -3.46 47.30
C THR A 21 -9.63 -2.68 47.78
N SER A 22 -9.42 -1.54 47.11
CA SER A 22 -8.79 -0.32 47.62
C SER A 22 -7.27 -0.28 47.64
N ASP A 23 -6.68 0.54 46.76
CA ASP A 23 -6.24 1.84 47.29
C ASP A 23 -6.26 2.92 46.22
N ALA A 24 -6.73 4.09 46.65
CA ALA A 24 -6.78 5.33 45.91
C ALA A 24 -5.65 6.22 46.44
N SER A 25 -4.95 6.93 45.56
CA SER A 25 -4.16 8.09 45.97
C SER A 25 -4.00 9.06 44.79
N THR A 26 -4.74 10.16 44.88
CA THR A 26 -4.38 11.48 44.36
C THR A 26 -3.06 11.94 45.02
N PRO A 27 -2.36 12.94 44.48
CA PRO A 27 -2.43 14.23 45.17
C PRO A 27 -2.43 15.47 44.27
N GLU A 28 -3.02 16.53 44.84
CA GLU A 28 -3.00 17.92 44.39
C GLU A 28 -1.62 18.59 44.56
N THR A 29 -1.45 19.64 43.75
CA THR A 29 -0.57 20.82 43.85
C THR A 29 -0.35 21.44 45.24
N SER A 30 0.88 21.86 45.57
CA SER A 30 1.29 23.29 45.73
C SER A 30 2.71 23.51 46.31
N ASN A 31 3.47 24.38 45.63
CA ASN A 31 4.43 25.41 46.08
C ASN A 31 5.83 25.14 46.72
N THR A 32 6.85 25.53 45.92
CA THR A 32 7.76 26.70 46.10
C THR A 32 9.20 26.56 46.68
N GLU A 33 10.14 26.97 45.82
CA GLU A 33 11.50 27.58 45.97
C GLU A 33 12.61 26.94 46.80
N SER A 34 13.66 26.50 46.09
CA SER A 34 15.08 26.95 46.16
C SER A 34 15.90 25.96 45.27
N THR A 35 16.93 26.26 44.48
CA THR A 35 17.85 27.40 44.31
C THR A 35 18.57 27.24 42.94
N ALA A 36 18.98 28.36 42.34
CA ALA A 36 20.04 28.61 41.33
C ALA A 36 20.89 27.48 40.68
N SER A 37 21.10 27.57 39.36
CA SER A 37 22.42 27.61 38.67
C SER A 37 22.25 27.51 37.15
N VAL A 38 22.58 28.54 36.35
CA VAL A 38 23.90 28.92 35.78
C VAL A 38 24.20 28.23 34.44
N SER A 39 24.39 29.11 33.46
CA SER A 39 25.24 29.13 32.26
C SER A 39 25.56 27.88 31.44
N ALA A 40 25.52 28.14 30.14
CA ALA A 40 26.18 27.42 29.07
C ALA A 40 27.59 26.95 29.41
N ASP A 41 27.90 25.72 29.03
CA ASP A 41 29.27 25.32 28.72
C ASP A 41 29.31 24.29 27.59
N GLU A 42 30.33 24.45 26.77
CA GLU A 42 30.71 23.73 25.56
C GLU A 42 31.68 22.61 25.95
N PRO A 43 31.60 21.37 25.42
CA PRO A 43 32.67 20.41 25.63
C PRO A 43 33.67 20.48 24.47
N THR A 44 34.84 20.99 24.80
CA THR A 44 36.10 20.77 24.07
C THR A 44 36.59 19.35 24.30
N VAL A 45 36.90 18.59 23.22
CA VAL A 45 37.91 17.52 23.27
C VAL A 45 38.77 17.54 22.00
N THR A 46 39.98 18.10 22.18
CA THR A 46 41.30 17.61 21.75
C THR A 46 41.44 16.91 20.40
N VAL A 47 42.14 17.57 19.45
CA VAL A 47 42.91 16.89 18.41
C VAL A 47 44.34 17.42 18.39
N THR A 48 45.26 16.54 18.76
CA THR A 48 46.72 16.69 18.70
C THR A 48 47.20 16.83 17.24
N PRO A 49 48.08 17.79 16.89
CA PRO A 49 48.78 17.72 15.61
C PRO A 49 49.98 16.78 15.74
N THR A 50 49.87 15.59 15.16
CA THR A 50 50.99 14.64 15.03
C THR A 50 51.83 15.01 13.81
N THR A 51 53.08 15.38 14.08
CA THR A 51 54.16 15.63 13.13
C THR A 51 54.48 14.39 12.28
N PRO A 52 54.73 14.52 10.96
CA PRO A 52 55.37 13.46 10.19
C PRO A 52 56.91 13.54 10.30
N PRO A 53 57.62 12.40 10.29
CA PRO A 53 59.00 12.25 10.77
C PRO A 53 60.08 12.71 9.76
N PRO A 54 61.25 13.17 10.23
CA PRO A 54 62.42 13.35 9.37
C PRO A 54 63.23 12.04 9.32
N ALA A 55 63.23 11.36 8.17
CA ALA A 55 64.13 10.24 7.90
C ALA A 55 65.22 10.65 6.90
N ALA A 56 66.42 10.82 7.46
CA ALA A 56 67.74 10.43 6.94
C ALA A 56 68.23 10.96 5.57
N ALA A 57 69.04 12.01 5.69
CA ALA A 57 70.45 12.09 5.27
C ALA A 57 70.85 11.81 3.81
N ALA A 58 71.29 12.88 3.15
CA ALA A 58 72.47 12.83 2.28
C ALA A 58 73.46 13.91 2.72
N LYS A 59 74.59 13.50 3.32
CA LYS A 59 75.78 14.34 3.46
C LYS A 59 76.25 14.75 2.05
N LYS A 60 76.61 16.02 1.86
CA LYS A 60 77.76 16.39 1.03
C LYS A 60 78.32 17.77 1.39
N GLU A 61 79.64 17.78 1.32
CA GLU A 61 80.64 18.75 1.73
C GLU A 61 80.48 20.16 1.15
N ASP A 62 81.14 21.08 1.85
CA ASP A 62 81.37 22.47 1.53
C ASP A 62 81.82 22.74 0.09
N LYS A 63 81.03 23.51 -0.68
CA LYS A 63 81.51 24.53 -1.64
C LYS A 63 80.48 25.67 -1.80
N LYS A 64 80.92 26.92 -1.56
CA LYS A 64 80.25 28.16 -2.03
C LYS A 64 80.47 28.34 -3.56
N PRO A 65 79.75 29.23 -4.26
CA PRO A 65 78.36 29.66 -4.12
C PRO A 65 77.59 29.63 -5.46
N SER A 66 76.26 29.50 -5.42
CA SER A 66 75.39 30.05 -6.48
C SER A 66 74.09 30.57 -5.87
N GLN A 67 74.22 31.58 -4.99
CA GLN A 67 73.12 32.26 -4.28
C GLN A 67 72.00 32.78 -5.20
N LYS A 68 72.23 32.91 -6.51
CA LYS A 68 71.22 33.34 -7.48
C LYS A 68 70.18 32.25 -7.80
N LEU A 69 70.52 30.97 -7.67
CA LEU A 69 69.58 29.87 -7.93
C LEU A 69 68.73 29.52 -6.70
N SER A 70 69.26 29.67 -5.48
CA SER A 70 68.47 29.43 -4.25
C SER A 70 67.42 30.51 -4.01
N ILE A 71 67.74 31.78 -4.29
CA ILE A 71 66.77 32.89 -4.19
C ILE A 71 65.68 32.72 -5.26
N LEU A 72 66.05 32.31 -6.48
CA LEU A 72 65.07 32.03 -7.53
C LEU A 72 64.17 30.85 -7.18
N ALA A 73 64.71 29.77 -6.59
CA ALA A 73 63.94 28.62 -6.14
C ALA A 73 62.96 28.98 -5.01
N ILE A 74 63.36 29.85 -4.06
CA ILE A 74 62.49 30.32 -2.96
C ILE A 74 61.36 31.21 -3.50
N ILE A 75 61.65 32.10 -4.46
CA ILE A 75 60.64 32.96 -5.09
C ILE A 75 59.63 32.12 -5.90
N ILE A 76 60.09 31.12 -6.64
CA ILE A 76 59.21 30.20 -7.38
C ILE A 76 58.38 29.34 -6.42
N ALA A 77 58.96 28.87 -5.31
CA ALA A 77 58.22 28.13 -4.29
C ALA A 77 57.13 29.00 -3.64
N LEU A 78 57.46 30.24 -3.25
CA LEU A 78 56.50 31.18 -2.64
C LEU A 78 55.39 31.60 -3.61
N LEU A 79 55.71 31.89 -4.88
CA LEU A 79 54.73 32.19 -5.93
C LEU A 79 53.86 30.97 -6.27
N GLY A 80 54.43 29.77 -6.27
CA GLY A 80 53.70 28.51 -6.45
C GLY A 80 52.70 28.25 -5.33
N THR A 81 53.12 28.38 -4.06
CA THR A 81 52.21 28.24 -2.91
C THR A 81 51.16 29.34 -2.85
N GLY A 82 51.51 30.59 -3.19
CA GLY A 82 50.56 31.70 -3.23
C GLY A 82 49.53 31.57 -4.35
N GLY A 83 49.95 31.10 -5.53
CA GLY A 83 49.06 30.82 -6.66
C GLY A 83 48.10 29.66 -6.37
N VAL A 84 48.58 28.59 -5.73
CA VAL A 84 47.74 27.45 -5.31
C VAL A 84 46.75 27.87 -4.21
N ALA A 85 47.18 28.67 -3.23
CA ALA A 85 46.30 29.19 -2.18
C ALA A 85 45.22 30.13 -2.75
N PHE A 86 45.57 31.01 -3.69
CA PHE A 86 44.61 31.89 -4.36
C PHE A 86 43.60 31.10 -5.21
N GLN A 87 44.07 30.07 -5.92
CA GLN A 87 43.20 29.23 -6.73
C GLN A 87 42.27 28.36 -5.87
N LEU A 88 42.74 27.84 -4.75
CA LEU A 88 41.91 27.16 -3.74
C LEU A 88 40.87 28.10 -3.13
N GLN A 89 41.25 29.35 -2.83
CA GLN A 89 40.31 30.35 -2.29
C GLN A 89 39.25 30.76 -3.31
N GLN A 90 39.63 30.91 -4.58
CA GLN A 90 38.71 31.18 -5.68
C GLN A 90 37.73 30.02 -5.89
N GLN A 91 38.20 28.78 -5.76
CA GLN A 91 37.39 27.57 -5.91
C GLN A 91 36.46 27.39 -4.69
N ASN A 92 36.93 27.66 -3.48
CA ASN A 92 36.11 27.59 -2.26
C ASN A 92 34.98 28.63 -2.27
N SER A 93 35.24 29.81 -2.83
CA SER A 93 34.21 30.85 -3.02
C SER A 93 33.11 30.41 -4.00
N GLN A 94 33.48 29.70 -5.07
CA GLN A 94 32.51 29.13 -6.03
C GLN A 94 31.66 28.04 -5.37
N TYR A 95 32.26 27.16 -4.57
CA TYR A 95 31.51 26.14 -3.83
C TYR A 95 30.53 26.75 -2.82
N GLN A 96 30.93 27.78 -2.09
CA GLN A 96 30.02 28.46 -1.16
C GLN A 96 28.86 29.16 -1.89
N ALA A 97 29.12 29.79 -3.04
CA ALA A 97 28.07 30.37 -3.87
C ALA A 97 27.09 29.30 -4.38
N GLN A 98 27.61 28.12 -4.76
CA GLN A 98 26.80 27.01 -5.26
C GLN A 98 25.94 26.37 -4.14
N ILE A 99 26.50 26.23 -2.94
CA ILE A 99 25.78 25.74 -1.75
C ILE A 99 24.69 26.75 -1.33
N ALA A 100 25.00 28.05 -1.33
CA ALA A 100 24.02 29.09 -1.02
C ALA A 100 22.89 29.15 -2.06
N ALA A 101 23.20 28.94 -3.35
CA ALA A 101 22.20 28.83 -4.41
C ALA A 101 21.30 27.60 -4.20
N LEU A 102 21.88 26.44 -3.85
CA LEU A 102 21.12 25.22 -3.54
C LEU A 102 20.21 25.40 -2.31
N GLN A 103 20.69 26.04 -1.24
CA GLN A 103 19.88 26.34 -0.07
C GLN A 103 18.71 27.25 -0.40
N ASN A 104 18.94 28.32 -1.16
CA ASN A 104 17.87 29.20 -1.61
C ASN A 104 16.85 28.46 -2.49
N GLN A 105 17.31 27.58 -3.38
CA GLN A 105 16.44 26.77 -4.22
C GLN A 105 15.60 25.79 -3.39
N LEU A 106 16.19 25.15 -2.37
CA LEU A 106 15.46 24.28 -1.44
C LEU A 106 14.42 25.07 -0.63
N GLN A 107 14.79 26.23 -0.08
CA GLN A 107 13.88 27.10 0.67
C GLN A 107 12.69 27.55 -0.19
N GLN A 108 12.96 27.90 -1.44
CA GLN A 108 11.94 28.33 -2.39
C GLN A 108 11.02 27.16 -2.80
N THR A 109 11.59 25.96 -3.02
CA THR A 109 10.82 24.75 -3.32
C THR A 109 9.95 24.34 -2.14
N GLN A 110 10.48 24.40 -0.91
CA GLN A 110 9.73 24.12 0.32
C GLN A 110 8.55 25.08 0.50
N SER A 111 8.77 26.37 0.21
CA SER A 111 7.74 27.41 0.32
C SER A 111 6.66 27.27 -0.76
N ALA A 112 7.05 26.94 -2.00
CA ALA A 112 6.13 26.64 -3.09
C ALA A 112 5.28 25.40 -2.77
N MET A 113 5.92 24.32 -2.31
CA MET A 113 5.24 23.09 -1.87
C MET A 113 4.26 23.35 -0.73
N SER A 114 4.64 24.14 0.27
CA SER A 114 3.75 24.50 1.38
C SER A 114 2.54 25.33 0.90
N THR A 115 2.73 26.20 -0.08
CA THR A 115 1.66 27.03 -0.64
C THR A 115 0.68 26.18 -1.45
N GLU A 116 1.21 25.30 -2.30
CA GLU A 116 0.41 24.35 -3.08
C GLU A 116 -0.37 23.40 -2.18
N LEU A 117 0.25 22.86 -1.13
CA LEU A 117 -0.40 21.97 -0.18
C LEU A 117 -1.53 22.69 0.59
N ASN A 118 -1.34 23.96 0.94
CA ASN A 118 -2.40 24.77 1.56
C ASN A 118 -3.53 25.11 0.59
N GLN A 119 -3.24 25.36 -0.68
CA GLN A 119 -4.26 25.55 -1.72
C GLN A 119 -5.05 24.28 -1.96
N VAL A 120 -4.38 23.12 -2.10
CA VAL A 120 -5.04 21.82 -2.25
C VAL A 120 -5.90 21.48 -1.04
N LYS A 121 -5.41 21.75 0.19
CA LYS A 121 -6.22 21.60 1.42
C LYS A 121 -7.46 22.47 1.38
N GLN A 122 -7.33 23.76 1.03
CA GLN A 122 -8.49 24.66 0.94
C GLN A 122 -9.48 24.23 -0.15
N GLU A 123 -8.99 23.80 -1.32
CA GLU A 123 -9.84 23.31 -2.41
C GLU A 123 -10.56 22.01 -2.02
N THR A 124 -9.85 21.10 -1.34
CA THR A 124 -10.41 19.84 -0.83
C THR A 124 -11.48 20.11 0.24
N VAL A 125 -11.21 21.03 1.16
CA VAL A 125 -12.20 21.45 2.16
C VAL A 125 -13.40 22.09 1.47
N ALA A 126 -13.21 23.03 0.54
CA ALA A 126 -14.31 23.66 -0.20
C ALA A 126 -15.16 22.65 -0.97
N LYS A 127 -14.53 21.69 -1.68
CA LYS A 127 -15.22 20.59 -2.35
C LYS A 127 -15.95 19.68 -1.37
N ALA A 128 -15.34 19.37 -0.23
CA ALA A 128 -16.00 18.58 0.81
C ALA A 128 -17.25 19.30 1.32
N THR A 129 -17.16 20.59 1.67
CA THR A 129 -18.30 21.40 2.12
C THR A 129 -19.39 21.50 1.06
N GLU A 130 -19.03 21.64 -0.21
CA GLU A 130 -19.98 21.64 -1.33
C GLU A 130 -20.72 20.29 -1.45
N VAL A 131 -20.00 19.17 -1.33
CA VAL A 131 -20.58 17.84 -1.35
C VAL A 131 -21.49 17.63 -0.14
N THR A 132 -21.08 18.05 1.06
CA THR A 132 -21.91 17.97 2.27
C THR A 132 -23.18 18.79 2.11
N HIS A 133 -23.09 20.02 1.59
CA HIS A 133 -24.25 20.86 1.36
C HIS A 133 -25.19 20.29 0.29
N LYS A 134 -24.65 19.72 -0.81
CA LYS A 134 -25.47 19.00 -1.79
C LYS A 134 -26.15 17.77 -1.18
N ALA A 135 -25.46 17.03 -0.32
CA ALA A 135 -26.02 15.89 0.39
C ALA A 135 -27.14 16.32 1.36
N GLU A 136 -26.96 17.41 2.10
CA GLU A 136 -27.99 18.01 2.97
C GLU A 136 -29.21 18.46 2.16
N VAL A 137 -29.01 19.12 1.02
CA VAL A 137 -30.11 19.54 0.13
C VAL A 137 -30.85 18.33 -0.42
N VAL A 138 -30.13 17.28 -0.85
CA VAL A 138 -30.73 16.03 -1.33
C VAL A 138 -31.46 15.29 -0.20
N LEU A 139 -30.92 15.28 1.02
CA LEU A 139 -31.56 14.69 2.19
C LEU A 139 -32.80 15.47 2.60
N ALA A 140 -32.75 16.81 2.63
CA ALA A 140 -33.90 17.66 2.90
C ALA A 140 -34.98 17.49 1.83
N GLN A 141 -34.60 17.34 0.56
CA GLN A 141 -35.51 17.06 -0.54
C GLN A 141 -36.12 15.66 -0.43
N GLN A 142 -35.33 14.65 -0.05
CA GLN A 142 -35.84 13.31 0.25
C GLN A 142 -36.78 13.33 1.45
N GLN A 143 -36.45 14.06 2.51
CA GLN A 143 -37.30 14.17 3.70
C GLN A 143 -38.64 14.81 3.36
N LYS A 144 -38.64 15.90 2.60
CA LYS A 144 -39.87 16.52 2.06
C LYS A 144 -40.64 15.56 1.14
N SER A 145 -39.93 14.77 0.33
CA SER A 145 -40.56 13.74 -0.51
C SER A 145 -41.16 12.61 0.32
N ILE A 146 -40.52 12.20 1.42
CA ILE A 146 -41.03 11.19 2.33
C ILE A 146 -42.23 11.73 3.08
N GLU A 147 -42.20 12.97 3.54
CA GLU A 147 -43.32 13.63 4.21
C GLU A 147 -44.51 13.82 3.27
N SER A 148 -44.28 14.24 2.02
CA SER A 148 -45.33 14.33 1.01
C SER A 148 -45.88 12.95 0.62
N LEU A 149 -45.02 11.92 0.56
CA LEU A 149 -45.46 10.52 0.38
C LEU A 149 -46.26 10.02 1.58
N GLN A 150 -45.89 10.37 2.81
CA GLN A 150 -46.64 9.99 4.02
C GLN A 150 -48.01 10.66 4.07
N LEU A 151 -48.10 11.93 3.68
CA LEU A 151 -49.37 12.66 3.54
C LEU A 151 -50.23 12.05 2.42
N ALA A 152 -49.64 11.74 1.27
CA ALA A 152 -50.32 11.04 0.18
C ALA A 152 -50.75 9.62 0.59
N MET A 153 -49.96 8.89 1.38
CA MET A 153 -50.32 7.59 1.93
C MET A 153 -51.48 7.66 2.93
N ALA A 154 -51.51 8.71 3.76
CA ALA A 154 -52.59 8.93 4.72
C ALA A 154 -53.92 9.21 4.00
N ASP A 155 -53.87 9.92 2.86
CA ASP A 155 -55.00 10.17 1.97
C ASP A 155 -55.43 8.91 1.18
N VAL A 156 -54.47 8.08 0.75
CA VAL A 156 -54.70 6.84 -0.03
C VAL A 156 -55.19 5.66 0.82
N LYS A 157 -54.94 5.65 2.14
CA LYS A 157 -55.39 4.62 3.09
C LYS A 157 -56.90 4.34 3.05
N GLY A 158 -57.70 5.24 2.47
CA GLY A 158 -59.14 5.04 2.30
C GLY A 158 -59.57 4.34 1.00
N ARG A 159 -58.75 4.26 -0.07
CA ARG A 159 -59.27 3.83 -1.40
C ARG A 159 -58.42 2.95 -2.31
N ARG A 160 -57.09 2.80 -2.17
CA ARG A 160 -56.30 2.01 -3.16
C ARG A 160 -55.04 1.31 -2.61
N PRO A 161 -55.18 0.16 -1.91
CA PRO A 161 -54.04 -0.64 -1.40
C PRO A 161 -53.05 -1.11 -2.49
N ASN A 162 -53.53 -1.25 -3.73
CA ASN A 162 -52.76 -1.80 -4.84
C ASN A 162 -51.75 -0.79 -5.44
N ASP A 163 -52.02 0.52 -5.38
CA ASP A 163 -51.07 1.50 -5.94
C ASP A 163 -49.89 1.76 -5.00
N TRP A 164 -50.14 1.62 -3.69
CA TRP A 164 -49.09 1.64 -2.68
C TRP A 164 -48.06 0.51 -2.88
N LEU A 165 -48.54 -0.72 -3.10
CA LEU A 165 -47.65 -1.88 -3.33
C LEU A 165 -46.80 -1.72 -4.59
N LEU A 166 -47.33 -1.07 -5.62
CA LEU A 166 -46.60 -0.79 -6.86
C LEU A 166 -45.53 0.30 -6.67
N ALA A 167 -45.85 1.36 -5.92
CA ALA A 167 -44.89 2.41 -5.56
C ALA A 167 -43.75 1.88 -4.68
N GLU A 168 -44.07 1.02 -3.72
CA GLU A 168 -43.07 0.36 -2.87
C GLU A 168 -42.15 -0.54 -3.71
N ALA A 169 -42.71 -1.32 -4.65
CA ALA A 169 -41.91 -2.12 -5.56
C ALA A 169 -40.95 -1.24 -6.39
N ASP A 170 -41.40 -0.09 -6.90
CA ASP A 170 -40.56 0.85 -7.65
C ASP A 170 -39.42 1.44 -6.81
N TYR A 171 -39.72 1.81 -5.56
CA TYR A 171 -38.70 2.26 -4.61
C TYR A 171 -37.63 1.18 -4.39
N LEU A 172 -38.04 -0.06 -4.11
CA LEU A 172 -37.14 -1.19 -3.86
C LEU A 172 -36.26 -1.51 -5.08
N VAL A 173 -36.83 -1.51 -6.29
CA VAL A 173 -36.08 -1.76 -7.54
C VAL A 173 -35.06 -0.65 -7.82
N LYS A 174 -35.42 0.63 -7.56
CA LYS A 174 -34.48 1.75 -7.67
C LYS A 174 -33.37 1.68 -6.65
N LEU A 175 -33.70 1.33 -5.40
CA LEU A 175 -32.73 1.16 -4.33
C LEU A 175 -31.77 -0.01 -4.64
N ALA A 176 -32.28 -1.12 -5.18
CA ALA A 176 -31.48 -2.25 -5.63
C ALA A 176 -30.47 -1.83 -6.70
N GLY A 177 -30.94 -1.10 -7.72
CA GLY A 177 -30.06 -0.57 -8.77
C GLY A 177 -29.00 0.39 -8.22
N ARG A 178 -29.34 1.23 -7.24
CA ARG A 178 -28.39 2.13 -6.59
C ARG A 178 -27.34 1.38 -5.78
N LYS A 179 -27.75 0.40 -4.96
CA LYS A 179 -26.86 -0.48 -4.20
C LYS A 179 -25.89 -1.23 -5.12
N LEU A 180 -26.41 -1.75 -6.23
CA LEU A 180 -25.59 -2.45 -7.21
C LEU A 180 -24.59 -1.52 -7.90
N PHE A 181 -25.04 -0.35 -8.38
CA PHE A 181 -24.21 0.54 -9.19
C PHE A 181 -23.17 1.34 -8.36
N LEU A 182 -23.52 1.73 -7.12
CA LEU A 182 -22.64 2.57 -6.29
C LEU A 182 -21.79 1.76 -5.31
N GLU A 183 -22.34 0.69 -4.75
CA GLU A 183 -21.69 -0.06 -3.67
C GLU A 183 -21.21 -1.45 -4.12
N HIS A 184 -21.54 -1.87 -5.35
CA HIS A 184 -21.31 -3.23 -5.84
C HIS A 184 -21.87 -4.30 -4.88
N ASP A 185 -22.96 -3.96 -4.15
CA ASP A 185 -23.59 -4.83 -3.17
C ASP A 185 -24.69 -5.67 -3.84
N VAL A 186 -24.27 -6.80 -4.40
CA VAL A 186 -25.14 -7.76 -5.08
C VAL A 186 -26.12 -8.42 -4.10
N VAL A 187 -25.70 -8.66 -2.85
CA VAL A 187 -26.51 -9.36 -1.86
C VAL A 187 -27.72 -8.52 -1.47
N SER A 188 -27.49 -7.26 -1.10
CA SER A 188 -28.57 -6.32 -0.80
C SER A 188 -29.43 -6.05 -2.03
N ALA A 189 -28.83 -5.87 -3.22
CA ALA A 189 -29.58 -5.66 -4.45
C ALA A 189 -30.52 -6.84 -4.78
N THR A 190 -30.05 -8.08 -4.59
CA THR A 190 -30.86 -9.29 -4.81
C THR A 190 -32.02 -9.35 -3.82
N SER A 191 -31.77 -9.12 -2.53
CA SER A 191 -32.82 -9.12 -1.49
C SER A 191 -33.88 -8.04 -1.73
N LEU A 192 -33.46 -6.85 -2.16
CA LEU A 192 -34.37 -5.76 -2.53
C LEU A 192 -35.22 -6.11 -3.76
N MET A 193 -34.63 -6.75 -4.78
CA MET A 193 -35.36 -7.22 -5.96
C MET A 193 -36.37 -8.33 -5.62
N GLU A 194 -36.00 -9.28 -4.76
CA GLU A 194 -36.93 -10.31 -4.27
C GLU A 194 -38.08 -9.71 -3.46
N SER A 195 -37.78 -8.74 -2.60
CA SER A 195 -38.79 -8.00 -1.85
C SER A 195 -39.74 -7.24 -2.78
N ALA A 196 -39.20 -6.65 -3.85
CA ALA A 196 -40.02 -6.00 -4.87
C ALA A 196 -40.92 -7.00 -5.62
N ASP A 197 -40.41 -8.18 -6.01
CA ASP A 197 -41.23 -9.20 -6.69
C ASP A 197 -42.36 -9.69 -5.77
N GLN A 198 -42.12 -9.82 -4.47
CA GLN A 198 -43.17 -10.14 -3.50
C GLN A 198 -44.26 -9.05 -3.43
N ARG A 199 -43.89 -7.76 -3.51
CA ARG A 199 -44.87 -6.65 -3.58
C ARG A 199 -45.70 -6.71 -4.85
N ILE A 200 -45.07 -6.99 -6.00
CA ILE A 200 -45.76 -7.18 -7.28
C ILE A 200 -46.66 -8.42 -7.25
N ALA A 201 -46.22 -9.51 -6.63
CA ALA A 201 -47.01 -10.73 -6.48
C ALA A 201 -48.27 -10.51 -5.65
N ALA A 202 -48.18 -9.73 -4.58
CA ALA A 202 -49.31 -9.41 -3.69
C ALA A 202 -50.45 -8.65 -4.40
N LEU A 203 -50.18 -8.01 -5.54
CA LEU A 203 -51.19 -7.34 -6.37
C LEU A 203 -52.16 -8.34 -7.03
N ASN A 204 -51.77 -9.61 -7.18
CA ASN A 204 -52.57 -10.67 -7.82
C ASN A 204 -53.16 -10.27 -9.20
N ASP A 205 -52.41 -9.50 -9.99
CA ASP A 205 -52.83 -8.98 -11.30
C ASP A 205 -52.15 -9.73 -12.45
N PRO A 206 -52.89 -10.49 -13.29
CA PRO A 206 -52.33 -11.20 -14.44
C PRO A 206 -51.66 -10.31 -15.49
N SER A 207 -52.01 -9.02 -15.57
CA SER A 207 -51.38 -8.08 -16.50
C SER A 207 -49.90 -7.80 -16.16
N LEU A 208 -49.47 -8.09 -14.92
CA LEU A 208 -48.10 -7.90 -14.43
C LEU A 208 -47.19 -9.11 -14.68
N VAL A 209 -47.67 -10.19 -15.29
CA VAL A 209 -46.85 -11.38 -15.60
C VAL A 209 -45.59 -11.05 -16.41
N PRO A 210 -45.62 -10.18 -17.46
CA PRO A 210 -44.41 -9.78 -18.17
C PRO A 210 -43.37 -9.10 -17.26
N LEU A 211 -43.83 -8.23 -16.35
CA LEU A 211 -42.98 -7.56 -15.36
C LEU A 211 -42.35 -8.58 -14.41
N ARG A 212 -43.13 -9.51 -13.85
CA ARG A 212 -42.60 -10.58 -12.97
C ARG A 212 -41.58 -11.46 -13.67
N LYS A 213 -41.74 -11.71 -14.97
CA LYS A 213 -40.74 -12.43 -15.77
C LYS A 213 -39.41 -11.66 -15.86
N ALA A 214 -39.46 -10.34 -16.07
CA ALA A 214 -38.25 -9.52 -16.08
C ALA A 214 -37.60 -9.45 -14.68
N MET A 215 -38.39 -9.37 -13.61
CA MET A 215 -37.90 -9.42 -12.23
C MET A 215 -37.20 -10.72 -11.93
N ALA A 216 -37.82 -11.86 -12.27
CA ALA A 216 -37.23 -13.18 -12.09
C ALA A 216 -35.91 -13.33 -12.87
N LYS A 217 -35.83 -12.76 -14.08
CA LYS A 217 -34.60 -12.72 -14.85
C LYS A 217 -33.53 -11.90 -14.15
N ASP A 218 -33.81 -10.64 -13.77
CA ASP A 218 -32.84 -9.79 -13.09
C ASP A 218 -32.37 -10.39 -11.76
N ILE A 219 -33.28 -10.99 -10.96
CA ILE A 219 -32.93 -11.71 -9.72
C ILE A 219 -32.00 -12.89 -10.00
N THR A 220 -32.28 -13.66 -11.07
CA THR A 220 -31.43 -14.78 -11.46
C THR A 220 -30.06 -14.28 -11.90
N ASP A 221 -30.01 -13.26 -12.77
CA ASP A 221 -28.78 -12.66 -13.25
C ASP A 221 -27.93 -12.15 -12.06
N LEU A 222 -28.54 -11.46 -11.09
CA LEU A 222 -27.85 -11.02 -9.87
C LEU A 222 -27.28 -12.18 -9.05
N LYS A 223 -28.03 -13.28 -8.90
CA LYS A 223 -27.56 -14.49 -8.18
C LYS A 223 -26.41 -15.21 -8.87
N THR A 224 -26.21 -15.00 -10.17
CA THR A 224 -25.08 -15.59 -10.91
C THR A 224 -23.78 -14.80 -10.76
N ILE A 225 -23.84 -13.57 -10.24
CA ILE A 225 -22.65 -12.73 -10.05
C ILE A 225 -21.77 -13.37 -8.95
N PRO A 226 -20.48 -13.61 -9.20
CA PRO A 226 -19.59 -14.20 -8.20
C PRO A 226 -19.38 -13.25 -7.01
N LEU A 227 -19.44 -13.80 -5.79
CA LEU A 227 -19.10 -13.07 -4.57
C LEU A 227 -17.61 -13.22 -4.29
N ILE A 228 -16.93 -12.08 -4.11
CA ILE A 228 -15.53 -12.04 -3.70
C ILE A 228 -15.46 -11.73 -2.21
N ASP A 229 -14.75 -12.56 -1.46
CA ASP A 229 -14.39 -12.31 -0.06
C ASP A 229 -13.30 -11.22 0.02
N ARG A 230 -13.72 -9.96 -0.12
CA ARG A 230 -12.83 -8.79 -0.08
C ARG A 230 -12.11 -8.68 1.28
N ASP A 231 -12.83 -8.90 2.37
CA ASP A 231 -12.29 -8.80 3.72
C ASP A 231 -11.23 -9.86 3.97
N GLY A 232 -11.47 -11.11 3.58
CA GLY A 232 -10.50 -12.19 3.70
C GLY A 232 -9.28 -12.01 2.79
N LEU A 233 -9.43 -11.38 1.62
CA LEU A 233 -8.30 -10.97 0.77
C LEU A 233 -7.45 -9.90 1.46
N VAL A 234 -8.08 -8.85 1.98
CA VAL A 234 -7.39 -7.75 2.67
C VAL A 234 -6.65 -8.27 3.90
N LEU A 235 -7.29 -9.11 4.73
CA LEU A 235 -6.64 -9.72 5.90
C LEU A 235 -5.38 -10.52 5.52
N ARG A 236 -5.45 -11.32 4.46
CA ARG A 236 -4.30 -12.08 3.95
C ARG A 236 -3.17 -11.16 3.46
N LEU A 237 -3.52 -10.09 2.73
CA LEU A 237 -2.54 -9.12 2.24
C LEU A 237 -1.89 -8.33 3.39
N THR A 238 -2.66 -7.90 4.38
CA THR A 238 -2.15 -7.20 5.56
C THR A 238 -1.21 -8.11 6.37
N ALA A 239 -1.54 -9.39 6.52
CA ALA A 239 -0.66 -10.36 7.17
C ALA A 239 0.69 -10.49 6.42
N LEU A 240 0.65 -10.58 5.08
CA LEU A 240 1.87 -10.60 4.26
C LEU A 240 2.66 -9.29 4.41
N GLN A 241 2.00 -8.13 4.40
CA GLN A 241 2.65 -6.83 4.59
C GLN A 241 3.44 -6.76 5.91
N GLN A 242 2.85 -7.25 7.01
CA GLN A 242 3.50 -7.32 8.32
C GLN A 242 4.70 -8.28 8.35
N GLN A 243 4.65 -9.36 7.57
CA GLN A 243 5.72 -10.34 7.47
C GLN A 243 6.99 -9.79 6.79
N VAL A 244 6.87 -8.78 5.93
CA VAL A 244 7.99 -8.21 5.13
C VAL A 244 9.18 -7.81 6.00
N ASP A 245 8.94 -7.28 7.20
CA ASP A 245 10.00 -6.83 8.10
C ASP A 245 10.90 -7.95 8.60
N GLN A 246 10.37 -9.17 8.68
CA GLN A 246 11.05 -10.34 9.20
C GLN A 246 11.78 -11.14 8.11
N LEU A 247 11.58 -10.79 6.83
CA LEU A 247 12.17 -11.54 5.73
C LEU A 247 13.69 -11.30 5.64
N PRO A 248 14.51 -12.37 5.66
CA PRO A 248 15.94 -12.26 5.49
C PRO A 248 16.29 -11.93 4.03
N LEU A 249 17.18 -10.97 3.85
CA LEU A 249 17.71 -10.59 2.54
C LEU A 249 18.65 -11.66 1.99
N ALA A 250 18.76 -11.71 0.67
CA ALA A 250 19.74 -12.56 0.02
C ALA A 250 21.14 -12.11 0.48
N ASN A 251 21.92 -13.04 1.01
CA ASN A 251 23.35 -12.82 1.22
C ASN A 251 24.02 -12.68 -0.16
N ALA A 252 25.23 -12.13 -0.22
CA ALA A 252 26.01 -12.11 -1.45
C ALA A 252 26.13 -13.54 -2.00
N ILE A 253 25.33 -13.87 -3.03
CA ILE A 253 25.45 -15.15 -3.71
C ILE A 253 26.63 -15.00 -4.64
N LEU A 254 27.78 -15.44 -4.14
CA LEU A 254 28.97 -15.65 -4.92
C LEU A 254 28.72 -16.89 -5.79
N PRO A 255 28.67 -16.81 -7.14
CA PRO A 255 28.60 -18.01 -7.97
C PRO A 255 29.65 -19.01 -7.51
N GLU A 256 29.26 -20.28 -7.37
CA GLU A 256 30.19 -21.35 -7.02
C GLU A 256 31.36 -21.30 -7.99
N ALA A 257 32.58 -21.21 -7.45
CA ALA A 257 33.77 -21.28 -8.27
C ALA A 257 33.76 -22.64 -8.98
N LYS A 258 33.92 -22.65 -10.32
CA LYS A 258 34.12 -23.89 -11.06
C LYS A 258 35.20 -24.70 -10.34
N THR A 259 34.86 -25.93 -9.95
CA THR A 259 35.82 -26.87 -9.39
C THR A 259 36.94 -27.06 -10.39
N VAL A 260 38.13 -26.56 -10.05
CA VAL A 260 39.34 -26.80 -10.84
C VAL A 260 39.69 -28.27 -10.65
N GLU A 261 39.52 -29.07 -11.69
CA GLU A 261 40.05 -30.44 -11.69
C GLU A 261 41.58 -30.36 -11.55
N LYS A 262 42.10 -30.87 -10.44
CA LYS A 262 43.55 -31.01 -10.25
C LYS A 262 44.05 -32.01 -11.28
N GLN A 263 44.81 -31.56 -12.27
CA GLN A 263 45.47 -32.44 -13.22
C GLN A 263 46.43 -33.36 -12.45
N GLN A 264 46.14 -34.65 -12.44
CA GLN A 264 47.00 -35.66 -11.82
C GLN A 264 48.19 -35.94 -12.75
N VAL A 265 49.38 -35.92 -12.16
CA VAL A 265 50.64 -36.23 -12.83
C VAL A 265 50.72 -37.75 -13.03
N SER A 266 51.17 -38.21 -14.19
CA SER A 266 51.27 -39.65 -14.49
C SER A 266 52.49 -40.28 -13.82
N ASP A 267 52.38 -41.53 -13.34
CA ASP A 267 53.49 -42.32 -12.79
C ASP A 267 54.42 -42.91 -13.88
N ASP A 268 54.12 -42.68 -15.16
CA ASP A 268 54.95 -43.14 -16.28
C ASP A 268 56.15 -42.20 -16.53
N ILE A 269 57.35 -42.79 -16.51
CA ILE A 269 58.64 -42.12 -16.75
C ILE A 269 58.71 -41.52 -18.16
N ASN A 270 58.04 -42.11 -19.14
CA ASN A 270 58.03 -41.60 -20.52
C ASN A 270 57.23 -40.30 -20.68
N ASN A 271 56.40 -39.95 -19.69
CA ASN A 271 55.52 -38.78 -19.73
C ASN A 271 56.12 -37.54 -19.02
N TRP A 272 57.44 -37.53 -18.79
CA TRP A 272 58.14 -36.49 -18.04
C TRP A 272 57.92 -35.06 -18.59
N GLN A 273 57.80 -34.88 -19.91
CA GLN A 273 57.54 -33.57 -20.53
C GLN A 273 56.16 -33.04 -20.15
N ASN A 274 55.13 -33.89 -20.23
CA ASN A 274 53.75 -33.55 -19.89
C ASN A 274 53.62 -33.30 -18.38
N ASN A 275 54.29 -34.11 -17.55
CA ASN A 275 54.35 -33.96 -16.10
C ASN A 275 55.04 -32.65 -15.68
N LEU A 276 56.13 -32.27 -16.34
CA LEU A 276 56.84 -31.01 -16.09
C LEU A 276 55.97 -29.80 -16.50
N MET A 277 55.28 -29.88 -17.64
CA MET A 277 54.40 -28.80 -18.11
C MET A 277 53.17 -28.63 -17.21
N ALA A 278 52.57 -29.73 -16.74
CA ALA A 278 51.51 -29.72 -15.74
C ALA A 278 51.99 -29.11 -14.41
N SER A 279 53.20 -29.45 -13.97
CA SER A 279 53.79 -28.91 -12.74
C SER A 279 54.13 -27.41 -12.84
N LEU A 280 54.65 -26.95 -13.99
CA LEU A 280 54.89 -25.53 -14.25
C LEU A 280 53.58 -24.74 -14.28
N LYS A 281 52.54 -25.30 -14.91
CA LYS A 281 51.21 -24.70 -14.95
C LYS A 281 50.62 -24.58 -13.54
N ALA A 282 50.64 -25.67 -12.77
CA ALA A 282 50.21 -25.67 -11.37
C ALA A 282 51.01 -24.70 -10.49
N PHE A 283 52.32 -24.55 -10.73
CA PHE A 283 53.14 -23.56 -10.04
C PHE A 283 52.74 -22.12 -10.40
N SER A 284 52.50 -21.83 -11.68
CA SER A 284 52.06 -20.50 -12.14
C SER A 284 50.67 -20.10 -11.62
N GLU A 285 49.77 -21.08 -11.48
CA GLU A 285 48.43 -20.90 -10.93
C GLU A 285 48.45 -20.46 -9.45
N ASN A 286 49.54 -20.73 -8.71
CA ASN A 286 49.73 -20.28 -7.33
C ASN A 286 50.09 -18.79 -7.19
N PHE A 287 50.54 -18.14 -8.27
CA PHE A 287 50.96 -16.72 -8.23
C PHE A 287 49.98 -15.78 -8.92
N ILE A 288 49.35 -16.21 -10.03
CA ILE A 288 48.38 -15.40 -10.77
C ILE A 288 47.21 -16.30 -11.16
N THR A 289 46.13 -16.27 -10.36
CA THR A 289 44.91 -17.00 -10.69
C THR A 289 43.91 -16.07 -11.38
N PHE A 290 43.68 -16.24 -12.68
CA PHE A 290 42.53 -15.64 -13.36
C PHE A 290 41.28 -16.49 -13.08
N ARG A 291 40.42 -16.03 -12.17
CA ARG A 291 39.07 -16.60 -11.99
C ARG A 291 38.07 -15.67 -12.64
N THR A 292 37.67 -15.97 -13.87
CA THR A 292 36.49 -15.35 -14.46
C THR A 292 35.27 -15.96 -13.79
N ARG A 293 34.47 -15.11 -13.16
CA ARG A 293 33.22 -15.53 -12.54
C ARG A 293 32.08 -14.96 -13.37
N ASP A 294 31.61 -15.79 -14.30
CA ASP A 294 30.46 -15.47 -15.12
C ASP A 294 29.21 -15.83 -14.31
N GLY A 295 28.53 -14.82 -13.79
CA GLY A 295 27.29 -14.99 -13.04
C GLY A 295 26.70 -13.62 -12.68
N ASN A 296 25.37 -13.55 -12.64
CA ASN A 296 24.65 -12.33 -12.28
C ASN A 296 24.90 -12.02 -10.79
N VAL A 297 25.96 -11.27 -10.49
CA VAL A 297 26.30 -10.89 -9.12
C VAL A 297 25.28 -9.86 -8.65
N ILE A 298 24.38 -10.26 -7.75
CA ILE A 298 23.50 -9.32 -7.07
C ILE A 298 24.37 -8.63 -6.00
N PRO A 299 24.66 -7.33 -6.13
CA PRO A 299 25.47 -6.62 -5.16
C PRO A 299 24.78 -6.66 -3.80
N LEU A 300 25.57 -6.73 -2.72
CA LEU A 300 25.04 -6.52 -1.38
C LEU A 300 24.42 -5.13 -1.33
N LEU A 301 23.12 -5.09 -1.02
CA LEU A 301 22.44 -3.84 -0.79
C LEU A 301 23.04 -3.17 0.46
N SER A 302 23.14 -1.84 0.45
CA SER A 302 23.51 -1.10 1.66
C SER A 302 22.38 -1.18 2.71
N PRO A 303 22.66 -0.98 4.01
CA PRO A 303 21.63 -0.97 5.05
C PRO A 303 20.46 0.01 4.77
N GLU A 304 20.73 1.15 4.14
CA GLU A 304 19.67 2.09 3.72
C GLU A 304 18.82 1.51 2.58
N GLN A 305 19.44 0.86 1.59
CA GLN A 305 18.75 0.20 0.49
C GLN A 305 17.88 -0.98 0.97
N HIS A 306 18.25 -1.64 2.08
CA HIS A 306 17.44 -2.67 2.72
C HIS A 306 16.09 -2.15 3.18
N PHE A 307 16.08 -0.99 3.83
CA PHE A 307 14.86 -0.35 4.32
C PHE A 307 13.94 0.01 3.16
N TYR A 308 14.47 0.66 2.12
CA TYR A 308 13.67 1.06 0.95
C TYR A 308 13.06 -0.12 0.19
N LEU A 309 13.77 -1.24 0.05
CA LEU A 309 13.21 -2.43 -0.59
C LEU A 309 12.00 -2.96 0.17
N LYS A 310 12.10 -3.09 1.50
CA LYS A 310 11.00 -3.56 2.34
C LYS A 310 9.81 -2.63 2.26
N GLU A 311 10.04 -1.32 2.38
CA GLU A 311 8.97 -0.32 2.25
C GLU A 311 8.33 -0.31 0.86
N ASN A 312 9.11 -0.49 -0.21
CA ASN A 312 8.60 -0.60 -1.56
C ASN A 312 7.70 -1.84 -1.73
N ILE A 313 8.09 -2.99 -1.19
CA ILE A 313 7.26 -4.20 -1.21
C ILE A 313 5.97 -3.99 -0.41
N LYS A 314 6.06 -3.41 0.80
CA LYS A 314 4.86 -3.06 1.59
C LYS A 314 3.94 -2.11 0.84
N ALA A 315 4.49 -1.10 0.16
CA ALA A 315 3.72 -0.16 -0.65
C ALA A 315 3.05 -0.83 -1.86
N LYS A 316 3.67 -1.84 -2.47
CA LYS A 316 3.02 -2.66 -3.50
C LYS A 316 1.88 -3.50 -2.95
N ILE A 317 2.07 -4.11 -1.77
CA ILE A 317 0.99 -4.84 -1.09
C ILE A 317 -0.15 -3.89 -0.71
N GLU A 318 0.15 -2.69 -0.23
CA GLU A 318 -0.84 -1.65 0.07
C GLU A 318 -1.62 -1.22 -1.18
N THR A 319 -0.91 -1.07 -2.31
CA THR A 319 -1.53 -0.78 -3.61
C THR A 319 -2.49 -1.91 -4.02
N ALA A 320 -2.11 -3.18 -3.76
CA ALA A 320 -2.99 -4.33 -3.99
C ALA A 320 -4.21 -4.31 -3.06
N ILE A 321 -4.06 -3.99 -1.77
CA ILE A 321 -5.16 -3.83 -0.81
C ILE A 321 -6.17 -2.79 -1.31
N LYS A 322 -5.68 -1.62 -1.71
CA LYS A 322 -6.53 -0.57 -2.30
C LYS A 322 -7.25 -1.06 -3.57
N ALA A 323 -6.54 -1.81 -4.41
CA ALA A 323 -7.11 -2.37 -5.64
C ALA A 323 -8.21 -3.41 -5.36
N VAL A 324 -8.15 -4.15 -4.26
CA VAL A 324 -9.25 -5.05 -3.82
C VAL A 324 -10.53 -4.26 -3.54
N TYR A 325 -10.45 -3.15 -2.79
CA TYR A 325 -11.63 -2.32 -2.49
C TYR A 325 -12.25 -1.67 -3.73
N GLN A 326 -11.42 -1.35 -4.73
CA GLN A 326 -11.85 -0.69 -5.96
C GLN A 326 -12.08 -1.67 -7.12
N GLU A 327 -11.92 -2.98 -6.87
CA GLU A 327 -12.03 -4.05 -7.86
C GLU A 327 -11.14 -3.85 -9.11
N GLN A 328 -9.97 -3.23 -8.91
CA GLN A 328 -9.00 -2.96 -9.96
C GLN A 328 -8.09 -4.18 -10.18
N GLY A 329 -8.63 -5.18 -10.88
CA GLY A 329 -7.94 -6.47 -11.11
C GLY A 329 -6.53 -6.36 -11.71
N GLU A 330 -6.33 -5.45 -12.67
CA GLU A 330 -5.01 -5.24 -13.29
C GLU A 330 -3.99 -4.64 -12.31
N VAL A 331 -4.40 -3.62 -11.55
CA VAL A 331 -3.55 -2.96 -10.54
C VAL A 331 -3.20 -3.94 -9.42
N TYR A 332 -4.17 -4.74 -8.98
CA TYR A 332 -3.99 -5.80 -8.00
C TYR A 332 -2.94 -6.82 -8.45
N THR A 333 -3.15 -7.42 -9.62
CA THR A 333 -2.27 -8.45 -10.18
C THR A 333 -0.86 -7.91 -10.37
N THR A 334 -0.74 -6.76 -11.03
CA THR A 334 0.57 -6.13 -11.32
C THR A 334 1.33 -5.79 -10.05
N SER A 335 0.64 -5.28 -9.02
CA SER A 335 1.28 -4.93 -7.75
C SER A 335 1.81 -6.16 -7.02
N LEU A 336 1.04 -7.26 -6.99
CA LEU A 336 1.46 -8.52 -6.38
C LEU A 336 2.57 -9.21 -7.17
N THR A 337 2.50 -9.28 -8.49
CA THR A 337 3.57 -9.83 -9.33
C THR A 337 4.87 -9.02 -9.19
N THR A 338 4.77 -7.69 -9.03
CA THR A 338 5.95 -6.85 -8.78
C THR A 338 6.57 -7.15 -7.41
N ALA A 339 5.74 -7.25 -6.37
CA ALA A 339 6.20 -7.62 -5.02
C ALA A 339 6.82 -9.03 -5.00
N GLU A 340 6.24 -9.98 -5.74
CA GLU A 340 6.76 -11.33 -5.93
C GLU A 340 8.14 -11.29 -6.61
N ALA A 341 8.28 -10.57 -7.72
CA ALA A 341 9.53 -10.45 -8.46
C ALA A 341 10.65 -9.80 -7.62
N TRP A 342 10.35 -8.74 -6.86
CA TRP A 342 11.31 -8.13 -5.94
C TRP A 342 11.66 -9.06 -4.78
N SER A 343 10.68 -9.81 -4.26
CA SER A 343 10.93 -10.82 -3.24
C SER A 343 11.89 -11.90 -3.74
N GLN A 344 11.68 -12.41 -4.96
CA GLN A 344 12.55 -13.39 -5.61
C GLN A 344 13.96 -12.87 -5.87
N ALA A 345 14.07 -11.60 -6.29
CA ALA A 345 15.34 -11.00 -6.65
C ALA A 345 16.22 -10.65 -5.44
N PHE A 346 15.62 -10.23 -4.33
CA PHE A 346 16.38 -9.60 -3.24
C PHE A 346 16.30 -10.29 -1.88
N PHE A 347 15.32 -11.16 -1.62
CA PHE A 347 15.27 -11.96 -0.40
C PHE A 347 15.95 -13.32 -0.55
N ASN A 348 16.36 -13.91 0.58
CA ASN A 348 17.05 -15.19 0.62
C ASN A 348 16.09 -16.32 0.23
N GLN A 349 16.21 -16.80 -1.01
CA GLN A 349 15.37 -17.86 -1.56
C GLN A 349 15.59 -19.22 -0.92
N ASP A 350 16.63 -19.43 -0.11
CA ASP A 350 16.82 -20.68 0.64
C ASP A 350 16.00 -20.71 1.94
N ASN A 351 15.59 -19.55 2.43
CA ASN A 351 14.81 -19.43 3.66
C ASN A 351 13.34 -19.84 3.44
N ASN A 352 12.82 -20.72 4.30
CA ASN A 352 11.45 -21.24 4.17
C ASN A 352 10.37 -20.14 4.27
N THR A 353 10.54 -19.17 5.17
CA THR A 353 9.60 -18.05 5.34
C THR A 353 9.51 -17.18 4.08
N VAL A 354 10.63 -16.95 3.39
CA VAL A 354 10.65 -16.24 2.10
C VAL A 354 9.92 -17.03 1.03
N LYS A 355 10.16 -18.36 0.93
CA LYS A 355 9.46 -19.23 -0.03
C LYS A 355 7.95 -19.19 0.16
N GLU A 356 7.48 -19.31 1.40
CA GLU A 356 6.05 -19.25 1.74
C GLU A 356 5.43 -17.89 1.42
N PHE A 357 6.14 -16.81 1.74
CA PHE A 357 5.72 -15.44 1.43
C PHE A 357 5.58 -15.24 -0.10
N THR A 358 6.61 -15.58 -0.87
CA THR A 358 6.60 -15.47 -2.34
C THR A 358 5.49 -16.33 -2.95
N GLN A 359 5.32 -17.57 -2.47
CA GLN A 359 4.26 -18.46 -2.93
C GLN A 359 2.86 -17.90 -2.61
N SER A 360 2.68 -17.28 -1.45
CA SER A 360 1.42 -16.63 -1.08
C SER A 360 1.11 -15.43 -1.97
N LEU A 361 2.11 -14.59 -2.29
CA LEU A 361 1.95 -13.48 -3.24
C LEU A 361 1.52 -13.98 -4.62
N LYS A 362 2.14 -15.07 -5.10
CA LYS A 362 1.79 -15.70 -6.37
C LYS A 362 0.37 -16.25 -6.38
N GLN A 363 -0.02 -17.00 -5.35
CA GLN A 363 -1.37 -17.55 -5.25
C GLN A 363 -2.44 -16.45 -5.19
N LEU A 364 -2.15 -15.36 -4.48
CA LEU A 364 -3.04 -14.20 -4.42
C LEU A 364 -3.12 -13.49 -5.78
N SER A 365 -2.01 -13.30 -6.49
CA SER A 365 -2.01 -12.63 -7.80
C SER A 365 -2.81 -13.39 -8.86
N GLU A 366 -2.96 -14.69 -8.73
CA GLU A 366 -3.80 -15.53 -9.58
C GLU A 366 -5.31 -15.42 -9.27
N GLN A 367 -5.70 -14.88 -8.10
CA GLN A 367 -7.11 -14.70 -7.74
C GLN A 367 -7.73 -13.52 -8.50
N LYS A 368 -8.81 -13.79 -9.24
CA LYS A 368 -9.55 -12.75 -9.96
C LYS A 368 -10.41 -11.94 -9.00
N ILE A 369 -10.11 -10.65 -8.89
CA ILE A 369 -10.86 -9.72 -8.04
C ILE A 369 -11.84 -8.81 -8.81
N GLN A 370 -11.93 -8.96 -10.13
CA GLN A 370 -12.77 -8.11 -10.97
C GLN A 370 -14.11 -8.77 -11.24
N VAL A 371 -15.19 -8.07 -10.92
CA VAL A 371 -16.57 -8.49 -11.20
C VAL A 371 -17.20 -7.55 -12.22
N GLN A 372 -18.03 -8.11 -13.09
CA GLN A 372 -18.82 -7.32 -14.02
C GLN A 372 -20.24 -7.21 -13.49
N TYR A 373 -20.66 -5.99 -13.16
CA TYR A 373 -22.02 -5.71 -12.70
C TYR A 373 -22.89 -5.23 -13.87
N PRO A 374 -24.17 -5.61 -13.91
CA PRO A 374 -25.09 -5.07 -14.91
C PRO A 374 -25.31 -3.58 -14.64
N VAL A 375 -25.13 -2.76 -15.68
CA VAL A 375 -25.25 -1.28 -15.58
C VAL A 375 -26.68 -0.86 -15.28
N LYS A 376 -27.68 -1.63 -15.73
CA LYS A 376 -29.11 -1.37 -15.51
C LYS A 376 -29.88 -2.68 -15.38
N LEU A 377 -30.88 -2.69 -14.50
CA LEU A 377 -31.84 -3.79 -14.35
C LEU A 377 -32.96 -3.62 -15.37
N GLN A 378 -33.37 -4.68 -16.06
CA GLN A 378 -34.45 -4.60 -17.06
C GLN A 378 -35.79 -4.20 -16.44
N THR A 379 -36.01 -4.62 -15.19
CA THR A 379 -37.20 -4.35 -14.39
C THR A 379 -37.48 -2.86 -14.23
N GLN A 380 -36.44 -2.02 -14.11
CA GLN A 380 -36.62 -0.57 -13.88
C GLN A 380 -37.45 0.10 -14.97
N ASN A 381 -37.18 -0.21 -16.24
CA ASN A 381 -37.90 0.38 -17.35
C ASN A 381 -39.33 -0.15 -17.43
N GLN A 382 -39.51 -1.47 -17.29
CA GLN A 382 -40.84 -2.09 -17.37
C GLN A 382 -41.76 -1.64 -16.23
N LEU A 383 -41.23 -1.52 -15.02
CA LEU A 383 -42.00 -1.05 -13.87
C LEU A 383 -42.42 0.42 -14.03
N ALA A 384 -41.51 1.26 -14.54
CA ALA A 384 -41.84 2.66 -14.85
C ALA A 384 -42.96 2.76 -15.90
N ASP A 385 -42.95 1.90 -16.93
CA ASP A 385 -43.99 1.90 -17.96
C ASP A 385 -45.34 1.41 -17.41
N VAL A 386 -45.35 0.38 -16.56
CA VAL A 386 -46.57 -0.08 -15.85
C VAL A 386 -47.17 1.04 -15.00
N ILE A 387 -46.33 1.77 -14.25
CA ILE A 387 -46.77 2.89 -13.41
C ILE A 387 -47.35 4.03 -14.26
N ARG A 388 -46.67 4.40 -15.36
CA ARG A 388 -47.16 5.45 -16.28
C ARG A 388 -48.50 5.09 -16.91
N GLU A 389 -48.65 3.84 -17.37
CA GLU A 389 -49.89 3.39 -18.00
C GLU A 389 -51.05 3.39 -17.02
N ARG A 390 -50.83 2.95 -15.76
CA ARG A 390 -51.85 3.04 -14.72
C ARG A 390 -52.22 4.48 -14.40
N LEU A 391 -51.22 5.36 -14.20
CA LEU A 391 -51.47 6.77 -13.93
C LEU A 391 -52.25 7.45 -15.08
N ARG A 392 -51.91 7.14 -16.34
CA ARG A 392 -52.62 7.65 -17.51
C ARG A 392 -54.08 7.22 -17.55
N ARG A 393 -54.36 5.94 -17.23
CA ARG A 393 -55.73 5.42 -17.15
C ARG A 393 -56.52 6.11 -16.05
N GLU A 394 -55.89 6.36 -14.91
CA GLU A 394 -56.54 7.08 -13.80
C GLU A 394 -56.90 8.52 -14.18
N VAL A 395 -55.97 9.28 -14.75
CA VAL A 395 -56.23 10.67 -15.19
C VAL A 395 -57.35 10.72 -16.23
N THR A 396 -57.39 9.76 -17.16
CA THR A 396 -58.45 9.68 -18.18
C THR A 396 -59.83 9.37 -17.56
N SER A 397 -59.87 8.52 -16.52
CA SER A 397 -61.12 8.19 -15.82
C SER A 397 -61.69 9.36 -14.99
N MET A 398 -60.81 10.21 -14.44
CA MET A 398 -61.21 11.41 -13.68
C MET A 398 -61.83 12.46 -14.61
N THR A 399 -61.21 12.74 -15.76
CA THR A 399 -61.72 13.75 -16.71
C THR A 399 -63.03 13.33 -17.39
N SER A 400 -63.27 12.04 -17.60
CA SER A 400 -64.56 11.54 -18.08
C SER A 400 -65.68 11.63 -17.04
N THR A 401 -65.34 11.63 -15.74
CA THR A 401 -66.32 11.73 -14.65
C THR A 401 -66.75 13.17 -14.41
N GLU A 402 -65.86 14.15 -14.59
CA GLU A 402 -66.20 15.59 -14.54
C GLU A 402 -67.02 16.06 -15.76
N ALA A 403 -66.86 15.43 -16.93
CA ALA A 403 -67.63 15.77 -18.13
C ALA A 403 -69.09 15.24 -18.13
N GLN A 404 -69.46 14.44 -17.12
CA GLN A 404 -70.80 13.84 -16.99
C GLN A 404 -71.61 14.40 -15.79
N GLN A 405 -71.09 15.42 -15.09
CA GLN A 405 -71.81 16.13 -14.02
C GLN A 405 -72.37 17.47 -14.48
#